data_AF-T2JFM7-F1
#
_entry.id   AF-T2JFM7-F1
#
_cell.length_a   1.000
_cell.length_b   1.000
_cell.length_c   1.000
_cell.angle_alpha   90.00
_cell.angle_beta   90.00
_cell.angle_gamma   90.00
#
_symmetry.space_group_name_H-M   'P 1'
#
loop_
_entity.id
_entity.type
_entity.pdbx_description
1 polymer ?
#
loop_
_entity_poly.entity_id
_entity_poly.type
_entity_poly.pdbx_seq_one_letter_code
_entity_poly.pdbx_strand_id
1 'polypeptide(L)'
;MRGGIEAMFRDYKSGGYNLEGSKANTHRLTNLILLIAIAYTASALKGKSIKNKGYQKYISRLTEPKKYVRRHSDFWVGLYGQSWILAWDFCSG
;
A
#
# COMPACT_ATOMS: atom_id res chain seq x y z
N MET A 1 -2.89 -1.59 11.82
CA MET A 1 -3.25 -1.62 10.38
C MET A 1 -4.74 -1.31 10.14
N ARG A 2 -5.40 -0.46 10.95
CA ARG A 2 -6.84 -0.19 10.86
C ARG A 2 -7.18 1.05 10.00
N GLY A 3 -6.73 1.10 8.74
CA GLY A 3 -7.04 2.28 7.92
C GLY A 3 -6.71 2.21 6.44
N GLY A 4 -5.78 1.33 6.02
CA GLY A 4 -5.43 1.22 4.59
C GLY A 4 -6.53 0.56 3.75
N ILE A 5 -7.07 -0.56 4.25
CA ILE A 5 -8.19 -1.27 3.60
C ILE A 5 -9.47 -0.43 3.66
N GLU A 6 -9.69 0.25 4.79
CA GLU A 6 -10.87 1.09 5.01
C GLU A 6 -10.86 2.35 4.13
N ALA A 7 -9.70 2.97 3.92
CA ALA A 7 -9.52 4.04 2.94
C ALA A 7 -9.73 3.53 1.51
N MET A 8 -9.17 2.36 1.16
CA MET A 8 -9.38 1.75 -0.16
C MET A 8 -10.86 1.47 -0.43
N PHE A 9 -11.61 0.93 0.54
CA PHE A 9 -13.04 0.71 0.40
C PHE A 9 -13.85 2.02 0.34
N ARG A 10 -13.39 3.08 1.03
CA ARG A 10 -14.01 4.41 0.99
C ARG A 10 -13.86 5.07 -0.39
N ASP A 11 -12.68 4.96 -1.00
CA ASP A 11 -12.43 5.42 -2.37
C ASP A 11 -13.22 4.59 -3.41
N TYR A 12 -13.50 3.32 -3.09
CA TYR A 12 -14.31 2.41 -3.90
C TYR A 12 -15.79 2.79 -3.94
N LYS A 13 -16.41 3.13 -2.80
CA LYS A 13 -17.84 3.43 -2.74
C LYS A 13 -18.19 4.77 -3.37
N SER A 14 -17.62 5.85 -2.84
CA SER A 14 -18.09 7.22 -3.13
C SER A 14 -16.99 8.27 -3.17
N GLY A 15 -15.78 7.97 -2.68
CA GLY A 15 -14.70 8.95 -2.54
C GLY A 15 -13.90 9.28 -3.80
N GLY A 16 -13.79 8.35 -4.77
CA GLY A 16 -12.96 8.56 -5.95
C GLY A 16 -13.52 8.03 -7.27
N TYR A 17 -14.04 6.80 -7.29
CA TYR A 17 -14.48 6.13 -8.53
C TYR A 17 -16.00 5.96 -8.68
N ASN A 18 -16.77 6.33 -7.66
CA ASN A 18 -18.24 6.29 -7.63
C ASN A 18 -18.81 4.98 -8.22
N LEU A 19 -18.28 3.83 -7.77
CA LEU A 19 -18.50 2.54 -8.42
C LEU A 19 -19.93 2.03 -8.25
N GLU A 20 -20.65 2.52 -7.23
CA GLU A 20 -22.09 2.28 -7.06
C GLU A 20 -22.92 2.99 -8.16
N GLY A 21 -22.42 4.08 -8.74
CA GLY A 21 -23.04 4.80 -9.86
C GLY A 21 -22.43 4.50 -11.23
N SER A 22 -21.25 3.87 -11.29
CA SER A 22 -20.60 3.52 -12.55
C SER A 22 -21.31 2.31 -13.17
N LYS A 23 -21.79 2.44 -14.41
CA LYS A 23 -22.32 1.33 -15.22
C LYS A 23 -21.22 0.35 -15.69
N ALA A 24 -20.07 0.31 -15.01
CA ALA A 24 -19.00 -0.60 -15.35
C ALA A 24 -19.49 -2.04 -15.20
N ASN A 25 -19.25 -2.85 -16.23
CA ASN A 25 -19.59 -4.27 -16.21
C ASN A 25 -19.00 -4.92 -14.94
N THR A 26 -19.82 -5.65 -14.19
CA THR A 26 -19.44 -6.35 -12.94
C THR A 26 -18.15 -7.17 -13.10
N HIS A 27 -17.93 -7.76 -14.28
CA HIS A 27 -16.70 -8.48 -14.59
C HIS A 27 -15.45 -7.59 -14.58
N ARG A 28 -15.53 -6.37 -15.14
CA ARG A 28 -14.42 -5.39 -15.12
C ARG A 28 -14.14 -4.91 -13.70
N LEU A 29 -15.18 -4.69 -12.91
CA LEU A 29 -15.06 -4.28 -11.52
C LEU A 29 -14.35 -5.36 -10.69
N THR A 30 -14.81 -6.61 -10.80
CA THR A 30 -14.20 -7.74 -10.08
C THR A 30 -12.73 -7.92 -10.46
N ASN A 31 -12.39 -7.82 -11.74
CA ASN A 31 -11.01 -7.91 -12.20
C ASN A 31 -10.13 -6.78 -11.64
N LEU A 32 -10.66 -5.57 -11.51
CA LEU A 32 -9.95 -4.45 -10.91
C LEU A 32 -9.70 -4.66 -9.41
N ILE A 33 -10.72 -5.09 -8.65
CA ILE A 33 -10.56 -5.41 -7.22
C ILE A 33 -9.49 -6.49 -7.04
N LEU A 34 -9.56 -7.55 -7.85
CA LEU A 34 -8.62 -8.66 -7.79
C LEU A 34 -7.19 -8.19 -8.06
N LEU A 35 -7.00 -7.33 -9.08
CA LEU A 35 -5.69 -6.77 -9.41
C LEU A 35 -5.14 -5.93 -8.25
N ILE A 36 -5.96 -5.08 -7.64
CA ILE A 36 -5.54 -4.26 -6.49
C ILE A 36 -5.22 -5.17 -5.29
N ALA A 37 -6.00 -6.22 -5.04
CA ALA A 37 -5.74 -7.18 -3.97
C ALA A 37 -4.41 -7.92 -4.16
N ILE A 38 -4.08 -8.32 -5.39
CA ILE A 38 -2.79 -8.94 -5.72
C ILE A 38 -1.65 -7.96 -5.50
N ALA A 39 -1.76 -6.72 -6.01
CA ALA A 39 -0.74 -5.68 -5.83
C ALA A 39 -0.52 -5.32 -4.35
N TYR A 40 -1.61 -5.25 -3.57
CA TYR A 40 -1.57 -5.03 -2.12
C TYR A 40 -0.84 -6.17 -1.41
N THR A 41 -1.18 -7.42 -1.75
CA THR A 41 -0.58 -8.60 -1.14
C THR A 41 0.92 -8.68 -1.45
N ALA A 42 1.33 -8.45 -2.69
CA ALA A 42 2.74 -8.43 -3.10
C ALA A 42 3.53 -7.37 -2.31
N SER A 43 2.99 -6.14 -2.22
CA SER A 43 3.62 -5.05 -1.48
C SER A 43 3.69 -5.33 0.03
N ALA A 44 2.65 -5.92 0.61
CA ALA A 44 2.62 -6.30 2.02
C ALA A 44 3.65 -7.38 2.34
N LEU A 45 3.80 -8.41 1.49
CA LEU A 45 4.81 -9.45 1.65
C LEU A 45 6.23 -8.87 1.56
N LYS A 46 6.47 -7.96 0.60
CA LYS A 46 7.76 -7.26 0.47
C LYS A 46 8.08 -6.44 1.73
N GLY A 47 7.11 -5.68 2.23
CA GLY A 47 7.26 -4.92 3.48
C GLY A 47 7.53 -5.82 4.68
N LYS A 48 6.84 -6.96 4.80
CA LYS A 48 7.11 -7.95 5.85
C LYS A 48 8.55 -8.49 5.75
N SER A 49 9.04 -8.77 4.55
CA SER A 49 10.43 -9.17 4.32
C SER A 49 11.43 -8.10 4.77
N ILE A 50 11.19 -6.83 4.42
CA ILE A 50 12.02 -5.68 4.84
C ILE A 50 12.06 -5.56 6.38
N LYS A 51 10.91 -5.78 7.04
CA LYS A 51 10.81 -5.76 8.51
C LYS A 51 11.57 -6.91 9.14
N ASN A 52 11.41 -8.12 8.61
CA ASN A 52 12.11 -9.31 9.11
C ASN A 52 13.64 -9.18 8.97
N LYS A 53 14.13 -8.51 7.93
CA LYS A 53 15.56 -8.22 7.75
C LYS A 53 16.07 -7.05 8.61
N GLY A 54 15.20 -6.36 9.34
CA GLY A 54 15.56 -5.20 10.16
C GLY A 54 15.89 -3.93 9.36
N TYR A 55 15.64 -3.92 8.05
CA TYR A 55 15.96 -2.77 7.18
C TYR A 55 14.93 -1.65 7.25
N GLN A 56 13.79 -1.86 7.92
CA GLN A 56 12.74 -0.85 8.05
C GLN A 56 13.29 0.49 8.58
N LYS A 57 14.29 0.46 9.48
CA LYS A 57 14.91 1.67 10.07
C LYS A 57 15.61 2.58 9.06
N TYR A 58 16.05 2.04 7.93
CA TYR A 58 16.70 2.80 6.85
C TYR A 58 15.70 3.36 5.83
N ILE A 59 14.46 2.86 5.86
CA ILE A 59 13.42 3.19 4.88
C ILE A 59 12.36 4.11 5.51
N SER A 60 12.09 3.93 6.81
CA SER A 60 11.02 4.63 7.51
C SER A 60 11.28 4.76 9.01
N ARG A 61 10.77 5.84 9.61
CA ARG A 61 10.82 6.02 11.06
C ARG A 61 9.98 4.96 11.77
N LEU A 62 10.61 4.22 12.70
CA LEU A 62 9.98 3.09 13.40
C LEU A 62 8.88 3.53 14.39
N THR A 63 9.15 4.58 15.18
CA THR A 63 8.26 5.13 16.21
C THR A 63 8.54 6.63 16.43
N GLU A 64 7.54 7.34 16.94
CA GLU A 64 7.65 8.74 17.38
C GLU A 64 7.54 8.79 18.92
N PRO A 65 8.23 9.72 19.60
CA PRO A 65 8.02 9.90 21.03
C PRO A 65 6.53 10.19 21.29
N LYS A 66 5.93 9.49 22.27
CA LYS A 66 4.49 9.49 22.64
C LYS A 66 3.55 8.59 21.83
N LYS A 67 4.01 7.77 20.87
CA LYS A 67 3.16 6.78 20.18
C LYS A 67 3.63 5.33 20.39
N TYR A 68 2.76 4.51 20.97
CA TYR A 68 2.96 3.06 21.18
C TYR A 68 2.68 2.20 19.94
N VAL A 69 2.10 2.80 18.88
CA VAL A 69 1.70 2.09 17.65
C VAL A 69 2.65 2.38 16.50
N ARG A 70 2.98 1.34 15.72
CA ARG A 70 3.77 1.47 14.49
C ARG A 70 3.06 2.40 13.49
N ARG A 71 3.80 3.39 12.95
CA ARG A 71 3.27 4.40 12.01
C ARG A 71 2.86 3.81 10.65
N HIS A 72 3.61 2.83 10.16
CA HIS A 72 3.45 2.32 8.79
C HIS A 72 3.13 0.82 8.75
N SER A 73 2.11 0.46 7.97
CA SER A 73 1.76 -0.93 7.66
C SER A 73 2.87 -1.60 6.85
N ASP A 74 2.87 -2.94 6.81
CA ASP A 74 3.80 -3.71 5.98
C ASP A 74 3.63 -3.31 4.50
N PHE A 75 2.39 -3.17 4.02
CA PHE A 75 2.09 -2.64 2.70
C PHE A 75 2.81 -1.32 2.41
N TRP A 76 2.70 -0.33 3.31
CA TRP A 76 3.28 0.99 3.10
C TRP A 76 4.81 0.93 3.04
N VAL A 77 5.44 0.15 3.93
CA VAL A 77 6.90 -0.04 3.94
C VAL A 77 7.38 -0.72 2.66
N GLY A 78 6.63 -1.71 2.15
CA GLY A 78 6.95 -2.38 0.90
C GLY A 78 6.82 -1.48 -0.33
N LEU A 79 5.72 -0.73 -0.42
CA LEU A 79 5.47 0.22 -1.51
C LEU A 79 6.51 1.33 -1.53
N TYR A 80 6.75 1.98 -0.39
CA TYR A 80 7.70 3.08 -0.28
C TYR A 80 9.13 2.64 -0.59
N GLY A 81 9.52 1.45 -0.13
CA GLY A 81 10.82 0.87 -0.47
C GLY A 81 10.99 0.62 -1.97
N GLN A 82 9.94 0.21 -2.69
CA GLN A 82 9.99 0.08 -4.14
C GLN A 82 10.09 1.43 -4.86
N SER A 83 9.32 2.44 -4.44
CA SER A 83 9.40 3.79 -5.01
C SER A 83 10.79 4.41 -4.86
N TRP A 84 11.46 4.18 -3.72
CA TRP A 84 12.84 4.62 -3.51
C TRP A 84 13.84 4.00 -4.48
N ILE A 85 13.71 2.70 -4.76
CA ILE A 85 14.57 2.00 -5.73
C ILE A 85 14.34 2.56 -7.13
N LEU A 86 13.09 2.76 -7.54
CA LEU A 86 12.75 3.34 -8.85
C LEU A 86 13.28 4.78 -9.00
N ALA A 87 13.15 5.59 -7.96
CA ALA A 87 13.68 6.95 -7.95
C ALA A 87 15.21 6.97 -8.02
N TRP A 88 15.88 6.04 -7.33
CA TRP A 88 17.32 5.89 -7.41
C TRP A 88 17.75 5.49 -8.82
N ASP A 89 17.11 4.49 -9.42
CA ASP A 89 17.38 4.02 -10.79
C ASP A 89 17.25 5.16 -11.80
N PHE A 90 16.17 5.96 -11.69
CA PHE A 90 15.95 7.15 -12.51
C PHE A 90 17.06 8.20 -12.37
N CYS A 91 17.59 8.42 -11.17
CA CYS A 91 18.67 9.38 -10.94
C CYS A 91 20.06 8.83 -11.30
N SER A 92 20.20 7.51 -11.50
CA SER A 92 21.47 6.84 -11.75
C SER A 92 21.76 6.62 -13.23
N GLY A 93 20.75 6.76 -14.09
CA GLY A 93 20.87 6.71 -15.55
C GLY A 93 20.99 8.10 -16.16
#